data_AF-A0AA41N131-F1
#
_entry.id   AF-A0AA41N131-F1
#
_cell.length_a   1.000
_cell.length_b   1.000
_cell.length_c   1.000
_cell.angle_alpha   90.00
_cell.angle_beta   90.00
_cell.angle_gamma   90.00
#
_symmetry.space_group_name_H-M   'P 1'
#
loop_
_entity.id
_entity.type
_entity.pdbx_description
1 polymer ?
#
loop_
_entity_poly.entity_id
_entity_poly.type
_entity_poly.pdbx_seq_one_letter_code
_entity_poly.pdbx_strand_id
1 'polypeptide(L)'
;MTKAGSKGGNLRDKLDGNELDLSLSDLNEVPVKELAALPKATILDLSCDKSSSLPSDFCGLTHLVKLDLSKNKLQHLPADFGRLVNLQHLDLLNNSRVTLPVSFAQLKNLKEAGEERELQKREKAEEKEHRRKEYDALKASKREQKKPKKEANQAPKSKSGSRPRKPPPRKHTRSWAVLRLLLPLLLLCVAGGLVACRVTVLQQQPLCTSVNTIYYNAVQGLRRHEILRWVLQTDSQQ
;
A
#
# COMPACT_ATOMS: atom_id res chain seq x y z
N MET A 1 8.04 16.10 -46.69
CA MET A 1 7.22 16.94 -45.81
C MET A 1 5.78 16.49 -45.93
N THR A 2 5.33 15.60 -45.04
CA THR A 2 3.90 15.25 -44.92
C THR A 2 3.52 15.33 -43.46
N LYS A 3 2.62 16.29 -43.23
CA LYS A 3 1.96 16.68 -42.00
C LYS A 3 1.24 15.46 -41.40
N ALA A 4 1.77 14.89 -40.32
CA ALA A 4 1.01 13.96 -39.49
C ALA A 4 0.01 14.80 -38.68
N GLY A 5 -1.22 14.86 -39.17
CA GLY A 5 -2.34 15.44 -38.44
C GLY A 5 -2.49 14.72 -37.11
N SER A 6 -2.29 15.47 -36.02
CA SER A 6 -2.77 15.09 -34.70
C SER A 6 -4.27 14.81 -34.83
N LYS A 7 -4.66 13.55 -34.64
CA LYS A 7 -6.07 13.16 -34.59
C LYS A 7 -6.67 13.88 -33.39
N GLY A 8 -7.38 14.97 -33.64
CA GLY A 8 -8.30 15.59 -32.69
C GLY A 8 -9.44 14.62 -32.39
N GLY A 9 -9.21 13.65 -31.51
CA GLY A 9 -10.29 12.94 -30.83
C GLY A 9 -10.98 13.90 -29.88
N ASN A 10 -12.30 13.85 -29.80
CA ASN A 10 -13.06 14.66 -28.86
C ASN A 10 -12.68 14.20 -27.43
N LEU A 11 -12.42 15.12 -26.49
CA LEU A 11 -12.11 14.73 -25.09
C LEU A 11 -13.21 13.85 -24.48
N ARG A 12 -14.44 13.97 -25.00
CA ARG A 12 -15.58 13.11 -24.64
C ARG A 12 -15.35 11.64 -24.93
N ASP A 13 -14.60 11.31 -25.97
CA ASP A 13 -14.34 9.92 -26.39
C ASP A 13 -13.32 9.24 -25.46
N LYS A 14 -12.53 10.03 -24.73
CA LYS A 14 -11.55 9.57 -23.74
C LYS A 14 -12.11 9.52 -22.31
N LEU A 15 -13.36 9.96 -22.11
CA LEU A 15 -14.03 9.94 -20.81
C LEU A 15 -14.58 8.53 -20.56
N ASP A 16 -14.00 7.80 -19.61
CA ASP A 16 -14.53 6.54 -19.10
C ASP A 16 -15.19 6.77 -17.74
N GLY A 17 -16.52 6.73 -17.70
CA GLY A 17 -17.30 7.08 -16.52
C GLY A 17 -17.08 8.54 -16.08
N ASN A 18 -16.22 8.73 -15.08
CA ASN A 18 -15.82 10.03 -14.52
C ASN A 18 -14.31 10.32 -14.65
N GLU A 19 -13.58 9.43 -15.33
CA GLU A 19 -12.14 9.48 -15.49
C GLU A 19 -11.77 9.89 -16.91
N LEU A 20 -10.89 10.87 -17.00
CA LEU A 20 -10.37 11.39 -18.26
C LEU A 20 -8.85 11.24 -18.26
N ASP A 21 -8.38 10.28 -19.05
CA ASP A 21 -6.97 10.03 -19.24
C ASP A 21 -6.44 10.84 -20.43
N LEU A 22 -5.61 11.84 -20.11
CA LEU A 22 -4.86 12.64 -21.08
C LEU A 22 -3.36 12.39 -21.00
N SER A 23 -2.91 11.40 -20.24
CA SER A 23 -1.50 11.06 -20.13
C SER A 23 -0.88 10.79 -21.51
N LEU A 24 0.40 11.16 -21.66
CA LEU A 24 1.16 10.96 -22.90
C LEU A 24 0.51 11.56 -24.16
N SER A 25 -0.32 12.59 -24.01
CA SER A 25 -1.04 13.19 -25.15
C SER A 25 -0.22 14.26 -25.87
N ASP A 26 1.06 14.44 -25.52
CA ASP A 26 1.97 15.46 -26.07
C ASP A 26 1.29 16.85 -26.12
N LEU A 27 0.52 17.17 -25.07
CA LEU A 27 -0.20 18.43 -24.98
C LEU A 27 0.80 19.58 -24.90
N ASN A 28 0.76 20.48 -25.88
CA ASN A 28 1.48 21.75 -25.81
C ASN A 28 0.93 22.64 -24.70
N GLU A 29 -0.38 22.54 -24.43
CA GLU A 29 -1.09 23.27 -23.38
C GLU A 29 -2.29 22.43 -22.90
N VAL A 30 -2.64 22.55 -21.63
CA VAL A 30 -3.80 21.87 -21.05
C VAL A 30 -5.10 22.52 -21.57
N PRO A 31 -6.02 21.76 -22.19
CA PRO A 31 -7.27 22.29 -22.78
C PRO A 31 -8.32 22.61 -21.70
N VAL A 32 -8.09 23.65 -20.90
CA VAL A 32 -8.93 23.99 -19.73
C VAL A 32 -10.38 24.28 -20.12
N LYS A 33 -10.64 24.92 -21.26
CA LYS A 33 -11.99 25.27 -21.70
C LYS A 33 -12.84 24.03 -21.96
N GLU A 34 -12.25 23.04 -22.62
CA GLU A 34 -12.88 21.79 -22.95
C GLU A 34 -13.06 20.92 -21.71
N LEU A 35 -12.07 20.90 -20.79
CA LEU A 35 -12.18 20.24 -19.49
C LEU A 35 -13.31 20.85 -18.63
N ALA A 36 -13.44 22.18 -18.62
CA ALA A 36 -14.51 22.87 -17.90
C ALA A 36 -15.91 22.53 -18.47
N ALA A 37 -15.99 22.18 -19.76
CA ALA A 37 -17.23 21.73 -20.41
C ALA A 37 -17.58 20.25 -20.10
N LEU A 38 -16.76 19.56 -19.31
CA LEU A 38 -16.94 18.16 -18.91
C LEU A 38 -17.05 18.01 -17.39
N PRO A 39 -18.12 18.53 -16.75
CA PRO A 39 -18.27 18.49 -15.29
C PRO A 39 -18.36 17.06 -14.70
N LYS A 40 -18.59 16.04 -15.55
CA LYS A 40 -18.56 14.63 -15.16
C LYS A 40 -17.13 14.09 -14.97
N ALA A 41 -16.13 14.72 -15.57
CA ALA A 41 -14.73 14.32 -15.47
C ALA A 41 -14.16 14.78 -14.12
N THR A 42 -14.35 13.99 -13.08
CA THR A 42 -13.87 14.30 -11.73
C THR A 42 -12.46 13.77 -11.47
N ILE A 43 -12.00 12.82 -12.27
CA ILE A 43 -10.65 12.24 -12.21
C ILE A 43 -9.94 12.64 -13.51
N LEU A 44 -8.80 13.30 -13.38
CA LEU A 44 -8.02 13.79 -14.51
C LEU A 44 -6.57 13.32 -14.40
N ASP A 45 -6.10 12.58 -15.39
CA ASP A 45 -4.69 12.19 -15.54
C ASP A 45 -4.03 13.06 -16.61
N LEU A 46 -3.04 13.85 -16.19
CA LEU A 46 -2.17 14.68 -17.04
C LEU A 46 -0.70 14.27 -16.86
N SER A 47 -0.45 13.03 -16.44
CA SER A 47 0.89 12.54 -16.19
C SER A 47 1.68 12.35 -17.49
N CYS A 48 3.00 12.53 -17.41
CA CYS A 48 3.91 12.38 -18.54
C CYS A 48 3.64 13.30 -19.74
N ASP A 49 2.86 14.37 -19.56
CA ASP A 49 2.73 15.45 -20.51
C ASP A 49 3.87 16.42 -20.28
N LYS A 50 4.75 16.60 -21.28
CA LYS A 50 5.99 17.42 -21.23
C LYS A 50 5.81 18.88 -20.76
N SER A 51 4.60 19.28 -20.38
CA SER A 51 4.23 20.50 -19.68
C SER A 51 5.19 20.88 -18.55
N SER A 52 5.62 22.15 -18.58
CA SER A 52 6.42 22.79 -17.55
C SER A 52 5.59 23.68 -16.63
N SER A 53 4.35 24.01 -17.01
CA SER A 53 3.44 24.85 -16.24
C SER A 53 1.97 24.49 -16.50
N LEU A 54 1.11 24.87 -15.56
CA LEU A 54 -0.34 24.87 -15.73
C LEU A 54 -0.82 26.31 -15.98
N PRO A 55 -1.81 26.53 -16.86
CA PRO A 55 -2.40 27.85 -17.08
C PRO A 55 -3.14 28.35 -15.82
N SER A 56 -3.25 29.67 -15.64
CA SER A 56 -3.96 30.28 -14.50
C SER A 56 -5.41 29.83 -14.38
N ASP A 57 -6.06 29.64 -15.52
CA ASP A 57 -7.48 29.31 -15.59
C ASP A 57 -7.76 27.85 -15.18
N PHE A 58 -6.72 27.01 -15.06
CA PHE A 58 -6.82 25.63 -14.57
C PHE A 58 -7.52 25.55 -13.21
N CYS A 59 -7.34 26.57 -12.38
CA CYS A 59 -7.96 26.69 -11.05
C CYS A 59 -9.49 26.89 -11.12
N GLY A 60 -10.06 27.05 -12.31
CA GLY A 60 -11.50 27.04 -12.57
C GLY A 60 -12.11 25.63 -12.63
N LEU A 61 -11.31 24.56 -12.69
CA LEU A 61 -11.77 23.17 -12.73
C LEU A 61 -12.18 22.65 -11.34
N THR A 62 -13.06 23.38 -10.66
CA THR A 62 -13.44 23.12 -9.26
C THR A 62 -14.20 21.81 -9.05
N HIS A 63 -14.61 21.13 -10.12
CA HIS A 63 -15.28 19.82 -10.09
C HIS A 63 -14.30 18.65 -9.94
N LEU A 64 -12.99 18.89 -10.07
CA LEU A 64 -11.97 17.84 -9.93
C LEU A 64 -11.89 17.34 -8.48
N VAL A 65 -11.83 16.01 -8.36
CA VAL A 65 -11.68 15.27 -7.10
C VAL A 65 -10.33 14.56 -7.05
N LYS A 66 -9.86 14.03 -8.19
CA LYS A 66 -8.53 13.43 -8.31
C LYS A 66 -7.78 14.05 -9.48
N LEU A 67 -6.50 14.38 -9.27
CA LEU A 67 -5.64 14.98 -10.27
C LEU A 67 -4.24 14.35 -10.21
N ASP A 68 -3.83 13.71 -11.30
CA ASP A 68 -2.46 13.23 -11.47
C ASP A 68 -1.68 14.21 -12.37
N LEU A 69 -0.64 14.82 -11.81
CA LEU A 69 0.31 15.68 -12.50
C LEU A 69 1.73 15.10 -12.44
N SER A 70 1.87 13.82 -12.12
CA SER A 70 3.15 13.16 -11.91
C SER A 70 3.97 13.06 -13.20
N LYS A 71 5.29 12.92 -13.05
CA LYS A 71 6.24 12.75 -14.17
C LYS A 71 6.21 13.88 -15.20
N ASN A 72 5.81 15.07 -14.78
CA ASN A 72 5.90 16.29 -15.58
C ASN A 72 7.16 17.09 -15.20
N LYS A 73 7.31 18.29 -15.75
CA LYS A 73 8.43 19.18 -15.44
C LYS A 73 7.97 20.42 -14.66
N LEU A 74 6.93 20.27 -13.84
CA LEU A 74 6.36 21.37 -13.08
C LEU A 74 7.37 21.85 -12.01
N GLN A 75 7.53 23.17 -11.94
CA GLN A 75 8.32 23.83 -10.88
C GLN A 75 7.42 24.59 -9.90
N HIS A 76 6.28 25.07 -10.38
CA HIS A 76 5.30 25.85 -9.61
C HIS A 76 3.89 25.43 -10.01
N LEU A 77 2.95 25.55 -9.07
CA LEU A 77 1.51 25.53 -9.36
C LEU A 77 0.99 26.97 -9.48
N PRO A 78 -0.13 27.19 -10.19
CA PRO A 78 -0.79 28.50 -10.26
C PRO A 78 -1.07 29.10 -8.87
N ALA A 79 -1.01 30.43 -8.75
CA ALA A 79 -1.20 31.11 -7.46
C ALA A 79 -2.53 30.77 -6.78
N ASP A 80 -3.58 30.49 -7.56
CA ASP A 80 -4.94 30.20 -7.09
C ASP A 80 -5.26 28.70 -7.02
N PHE A 81 -4.26 27.82 -6.96
CA PHE A 81 -4.47 26.35 -6.93
C PHE A 81 -5.41 25.88 -5.81
N GLY A 82 -5.48 26.64 -4.70
CA GLY A 82 -6.44 26.43 -3.61
C GLY A 82 -7.92 26.49 -4.00
N ARG A 83 -8.27 27.02 -5.18
CA ARG A 83 -9.66 27.06 -5.67
C ARG A 83 -10.22 25.68 -6.00
N LEU A 84 -9.37 24.65 -6.15
CA LEU A 84 -9.78 23.26 -6.37
C LEU A 84 -10.33 22.64 -5.08
N VAL A 85 -11.38 23.24 -4.52
CA VAL A 85 -11.91 22.93 -3.17
C VAL A 85 -12.41 21.49 -3.00
N ASN A 86 -12.79 20.82 -4.10
CA ASN A 86 -13.24 19.43 -4.10
C ASN A 86 -12.09 18.43 -4.27
N LEU A 87 -10.86 18.89 -4.48
CA LEU A 87 -9.71 18.04 -4.70
C LEU A 87 -9.39 17.25 -3.44
N GLN A 88 -9.44 15.93 -3.57
CA GLN A 88 -9.13 14.98 -2.51
C GLN A 88 -7.80 14.28 -2.76
N HIS A 89 -7.39 14.16 -4.02
CA HIS A 89 -6.21 13.41 -4.42
C HIS A 89 -5.40 14.24 -5.41
N LEU A 90 -4.11 14.39 -5.13
CA LEU A 90 -3.16 15.11 -5.96
C LEU A 90 -1.82 14.38 -5.99
N ASP A 91 -1.40 13.94 -7.17
CA ASP A 91 -0.06 13.40 -7.39
C ASP A 91 0.84 14.44 -8.09
N LEU A 92 1.96 14.78 -7.45
CA LEU A 92 3.00 15.66 -7.97
C LEU A 92 4.37 14.96 -8.07
N LEU A 93 4.42 13.64 -7.88
CA LEU A 93 5.66 12.87 -7.88
C LEU A 93 6.41 13.03 -9.21
N ASN A 94 7.73 12.95 -9.16
CA ASN A 94 8.60 13.10 -10.34
C ASN A 94 8.44 14.43 -11.09
N ASN A 95 7.96 15.49 -10.42
CA ASN A 95 8.17 16.86 -10.85
C ASN A 95 9.41 17.45 -10.17
N SER A 96 10.13 18.34 -10.86
CA SER A 96 11.35 18.97 -10.37
C SER A 96 11.05 19.91 -9.19
N ARG A 97 10.96 19.37 -7.96
CA ARG A 97 10.69 20.09 -6.69
C ARG A 97 9.65 21.21 -6.86
N VAL A 98 8.37 20.83 -6.91
CA VAL A 98 7.27 21.78 -7.03
C VAL A 98 7.18 22.66 -5.79
N THR A 99 7.21 23.98 -5.98
CA THR A 99 6.88 24.93 -4.93
C THR A 99 5.37 25.09 -4.86
N LEU A 100 4.80 24.88 -3.67
CA LEU A 100 3.36 25.00 -3.44
C LEU A 100 2.99 26.48 -3.19
N PRO A 101 1.90 26.99 -3.80
CA PRO A 101 1.42 28.35 -3.58
C PRO A 101 0.79 28.48 -2.19
N VAL A 102 0.68 29.71 -1.67
CA VAL A 102 0.04 29.97 -0.37
C VAL A 102 -1.42 29.47 -0.34
N SER A 103 -2.12 29.54 -1.47
CA SER A 103 -3.49 29.03 -1.61
C SER A 103 -3.61 27.52 -1.42
N PHE A 104 -2.51 26.75 -1.47
CA PHE A 104 -2.53 25.30 -1.26
C PHE A 104 -3.12 24.92 0.11
N ALA A 105 -2.96 25.77 1.12
CA ALA A 105 -3.57 25.60 2.44
C ALA A 105 -5.13 25.60 2.44
N GLN A 106 -5.76 26.02 1.35
CA GLN A 106 -7.22 26.03 1.18
C GLN A 106 -7.78 24.66 0.77
N LEU A 107 -6.92 23.72 0.34
CA LEU A 107 -7.30 22.35 -0.07
C LEU A 107 -7.60 21.46 1.14
N LYS A 108 -8.68 21.75 1.86
CA LYS A 108 -9.05 21.07 3.12
C LYS A 108 -9.43 19.59 2.95
N ASN A 109 -9.81 19.20 1.73
CA ASN A 109 -10.26 17.84 1.43
C ASN A 109 -9.12 16.93 0.95
N LEU A 110 -7.90 17.47 0.79
CA LEU A 110 -6.76 16.72 0.27
C LEU A 110 -6.31 15.66 1.29
N LYS A 111 -6.31 14.40 0.85
CA LYS A 111 -5.87 13.26 1.66
C LYS A 111 -4.35 13.15 1.61
N GLU A 112 -3.78 12.62 2.70
CA GLU A 112 -2.34 12.46 2.81
C GLU A 112 -1.83 11.44 1.77
N ALA A 113 -0.75 11.79 1.07
CA ALA A 113 -0.19 11.02 -0.05
C ALA A 113 0.19 9.55 0.26
N GLY A 114 0.19 9.15 1.53
CA GLY A 114 0.45 7.78 1.98
C GLY A 114 -0.72 6.81 1.81
N GLU A 115 -1.96 7.28 1.97
CA GLU A 115 -3.16 6.41 1.97
C GLU A 115 -3.47 5.87 0.57
N GLU A 116 -3.19 6.67 -0.46
CA GLU A 116 -3.54 6.36 -1.85
C GLU A 116 -2.62 5.33 -2.49
N ARG A 117 -1.32 5.32 -2.15
CA ARG A 117 -0.39 4.29 -2.64
C ARG A 117 -0.84 2.89 -2.22
N GLU A 118 -1.47 2.77 -1.05
CA GLU A 118 -2.00 1.50 -0.59
C GLU A 118 -3.32 1.14 -1.29
N LEU A 119 -4.18 2.11 -1.59
CA LEU A 119 -5.41 1.88 -2.35
C LEU A 119 -5.10 1.40 -3.79
N GLN A 120 -4.22 2.11 -4.51
CA GLN A 120 -3.85 1.72 -5.89
C GLN A 120 -3.15 0.36 -5.94
N LYS A 121 -2.34 0.02 -4.93
CA LYS A 121 -1.74 -1.32 -4.82
C LYS A 121 -2.79 -2.40 -4.61
N ARG A 122 -3.82 -2.12 -3.81
CA ARG A 122 -4.94 -3.04 -3.56
C ARG A 122 -5.77 -3.26 -4.82
N GLU A 123 -6.18 -2.19 -5.51
CA GLU A 123 -6.94 -2.29 -6.76
C GLU A 123 -6.17 -3.09 -7.82
N LYS A 124 -4.87 -2.80 -8.02
CA LYS A 124 -4.01 -3.58 -8.93
C LYS A 124 -3.80 -5.04 -8.50
N ALA A 125 -3.89 -5.34 -7.21
CA ALA A 125 -3.82 -6.71 -6.70
C ALA A 125 -5.14 -7.46 -6.94
N GLU A 126 -6.27 -6.81 -6.69
CA GLU A 126 -7.62 -7.34 -6.91
C GLU A 126 -7.89 -7.62 -8.39
N GLU A 127 -7.51 -6.72 -9.29
CA GLU A 127 -7.62 -6.93 -10.74
C GLU A 127 -6.81 -8.15 -11.21
N LYS A 128 -5.58 -8.32 -10.68
CA LYS A 128 -4.74 -9.50 -10.97
C LYS A 128 -5.38 -10.78 -10.44
N GLU A 129 -6.01 -10.74 -9.27
CA GLU A 129 -6.71 -11.89 -8.70
C GLU A 129 -7.94 -12.26 -9.55
N HIS A 130 -8.73 -11.26 -9.97
CA HIS A 130 -9.87 -11.47 -10.85
C HIS A 130 -9.45 -12.15 -12.16
N ARG A 131 -8.39 -11.64 -12.82
CA ARG A 131 -7.86 -12.26 -14.05
C ARG A 131 -7.39 -13.70 -13.85
N ARG A 132 -6.79 -14.04 -12.70
CA ARG A 132 -6.39 -15.41 -12.38
C ARG A 132 -7.60 -16.33 -12.27
N LYS A 133 -8.64 -15.90 -11.54
CA LYS A 133 -9.89 -16.64 -11.39
C LYS A 133 -10.57 -16.87 -12.73
N GLU A 134 -10.63 -15.85 -13.58
CA GLU A 134 -11.21 -15.95 -14.92
C GLU A 134 -10.43 -16.94 -15.82
N TYR A 135 -9.09 -16.85 -15.82
CA TYR A 135 -8.25 -17.79 -16.56
C TYR A 135 -8.42 -19.24 -16.09
N ASP A 136 -8.45 -19.46 -14.77
CA ASP A 136 -8.63 -20.80 -14.20
C ASP A 136 -10.02 -21.37 -14.51
N ALA A 137 -11.07 -20.53 -14.47
CA ALA A 137 -12.43 -20.91 -14.87
C ALA A 137 -12.49 -21.28 -16.37
N LEU A 138 -11.86 -20.48 -17.24
CA LEU A 138 -11.79 -20.75 -18.68
C LEU A 138 -11.01 -22.04 -18.99
N LYS A 139 -9.99 -22.34 -18.18
CA LYS A 139 -9.20 -23.56 -18.31
C LYS A 139 -9.97 -24.79 -17.82
N ALA A 140 -10.75 -24.67 -16.75
CA ALA A 140 -11.62 -25.72 -16.25
C ALA A 140 -12.71 -26.08 -17.27
N SER A 141 -13.41 -25.09 -17.84
CA SER A 141 -14.43 -25.32 -18.86
C SER A 141 -13.86 -25.99 -20.11
N LYS A 142 -12.66 -25.60 -20.55
CA LYS A 142 -11.94 -26.27 -21.66
C LYS A 142 -11.54 -27.72 -21.35
N ARG A 143 -11.31 -28.08 -20.08
CA ARG A 143 -10.99 -29.47 -19.68
C ARG A 143 -12.24 -30.35 -19.63
N GLU A 144 -13.37 -29.80 -19.20
CA GLU A 144 -14.66 -30.50 -19.18
C GLU A 144 -15.15 -30.80 -20.60
N GLN A 145 -15.01 -29.83 -21.52
CA GLN A 145 -15.32 -30.04 -22.94
C GLN A 145 -14.40 -31.05 -23.64
N LYS A 146 -13.18 -31.29 -23.11
CA LYS A 146 -12.21 -32.24 -23.67
C LYS A 146 -12.27 -33.65 -23.06
N LYS A 147 -13.14 -33.92 -22.08
CA LYS A 147 -13.29 -35.27 -21.51
C LYS A 147 -14.08 -36.16 -22.50
N PRO A 148 -13.48 -37.20 -23.11
CA PRO A 148 -14.24 -38.17 -23.88
C PRO A 148 -15.09 -39.01 -22.91
N LYS A 149 -16.36 -39.25 -23.24
CA LYS A 149 -17.22 -40.23 -22.58
C LYS A 149 -16.54 -41.61 -22.61
N LYS A 150 -15.91 -42.01 -21.52
CA LYS A 150 -15.55 -43.41 -21.24
C LYS A 150 -16.03 -43.77 -19.84
N GLU A 151 -17.33 -43.95 -19.72
CA GLU A 151 -17.94 -44.72 -18.63
C GLU A 151 -19.00 -45.65 -19.20
N ALA A 152 -18.63 -46.92 -19.33
CA ALA A 152 -19.52 -48.05 -19.12
C ALA A 152 -18.67 -49.29 -18.84
N ASN A 153 -19.04 -49.99 -17.76
CA ASN A 153 -18.67 -51.35 -17.37
C ASN A 153 -17.42 -51.52 -16.52
N GLN A 154 -17.60 -51.47 -15.20
CA GLN A 154 -17.28 -52.63 -14.35
C GLN A 154 -18.04 -52.60 -13.02
N ALA A 155 -18.84 -53.64 -12.80
CA ALA A 155 -19.63 -53.92 -11.60
C ALA A 155 -18.77 -54.49 -10.45
N PRO A 156 -19.26 -54.49 -9.19
CA PRO A 156 -18.45 -54.71 -8.00
C PRO A 156 -18.25 -56.21 -7.73
N LYS A 157 -17.04 -56.59 -7.29
CA LYS A 157 -16.80 -57.91 -6.67
C LYS A 157 -16.52 -57.76 -5.20
N SER A 158 -17.45 -58.27 -4.40
CA SER A 158 -17.29 -58.63 -3.00
C SER A 158 -16.23 -59.72 -2.83
N LYS A 159 -15.35 -59.59 -1.83
CA LYS A 159 -14.77 -60.75 -1.12
C LYS A 159 -14.43 -60.38 0.33
N SER A 160 -15.00 -61.19 1.22
CA SER A 160 -14.77 -61.33 2.65
C SER A 160 -13.35 -61.77 2.99
N GLY A 161 -12.84 -61.37 4.16
CA GLY A 161 -11.62 -61.96 4.74
C GLY A 161 -11.11 -61.22 5.97
N SER A 162 -11.48 -61.72 7.15
CA SER A 162 -11.06 -61.31 8.49
C SER A 162 -9.61 -61.69 8.83
N ARG A 163 -8.85 -60.81 9.51
CA ARG A 163 -7.91 -61.17 10.60
C ARG A 163 -7.44 -59.92 11.38
N PRO A 164 -7.34 -59.95 12.73
CA PRO A 164 -6.92 -58.78 13.52
C PRO A 164 -5.40 -58.62 13.55
N ARG A 165 -4.91 -57.38 13.53
CA ARG A 165 -3.50 -57.03 13.79
C ARG A 165 -3.36 -56.28 15.12
N LYS A 166 -2.36 -56.70 15.91
CA LYS A 166 -1.95 -56.20 17.23
C LYS A 166 -1.45 -54.74 17.18
N PRO A 167 -1.48 -53.99 18.31
CA PRO A 167 -0.98 -52.61 18.36
C PRO A 167 0.52 -52.53 18.73
N PRO A 168 1.28 -51.54 18.22
CA PRO A 168 2.57 -51.13 18.78
C PRO A 168 2.48 -49.75 19.47
N PRO A 169 3.52 -49.34 20.24
CA PRO A 169 3.35 -48.69 21.53
C PRO A 169 3.32 -47.15 21.47
N ARG A 170 2.71 -46.57 22.51
CA ARG A 170 2.84 -45.15 22.88
C ARG A 170 4.31 -44.83 23.19
N LYS A 171 4.84 -43.74 22.61
CA LYS A 171 6.07 -43.09 23.09
C LYS A 171 5.78 -41.62 23.37
N HIS A 172 5.85 -41.29 24.65
CA HIS A 172 6.00 -39.94 25.17
C HIS A 172 7.48 -39.50 24.98
N THR A 173 7.71 -38.20 25.14
CA THR A 173 9.00 -37.49 25.27
C THR A 173 9.61 -36.91 23.98
N ARG A 174 9.52 -35.58 23.86
CA ARG A 174 10.62 -34.64 23.54
C ARG A 174 10.10 -33.19 23.56
N SER A 175 9.63 -32.73 24.73
CA SER A 175 9.15 -31.36 24.96
C SER A 175 10.19 -30.45 25.64
N TRP A 176 11.45 -30.51 25.22
CA TRP A 176 12.52 -29.66 25.78
C TRP A 176 13.44 -29.02 24.72
N ALA A 177 13.36 -29.45 23.46
CA ALA A 177 14.17 -28.88 22.37
C ALA A 177 13.61 -27.54 21.86
N VAL A 178 12.28 -27.43 21.75
CA VAL A 178 11.61 -26.20 21.27
C VAL A 178 11.77 -25.06 22.30
N LEU A 179 11.67 -25.37 23.59
CA LEU A 179 11.84 -24.39 24.66
C LEU A 179 13.27 -23.83 24.73
N ARG A 180 14.30 -24.64 24.41
CA ARG A 180 15.71 -24.20 24.38
C ARG A 180 16.04 -23.28 23.21
N LEU A 181 15.30 -23.34 22.10
CA LEU A 181 15.51 -22.47 20.93
C LEU A 181 14.67 -21.18 21.00
N LEU A 182 13.47 -21.25 21.56
CA LEU A 182 12.58 -20.09 21.66
C LEU A 182 12.97 -19.12 22.78
N LEU A 183 13.52 -19.62 23.89
CA LEU A 183 13.92 -18.80 25.04
C LEU A 183 14.99 -17.73 24.70
N PRO A 184 16.09 -18.05 23.99
CA PRO A 184 17.07 -17.02 23.61
C PRO A 184 16.53 -16.04 22.58
N LEU A 185 15.65 -16.47 21.68
CA LEU A 185 15.01 -15.59 20.69
C LEU A 185 14.05 -14.59 21.35
N LEU A 186 13.28 -15.05 22.35
CA LEU A 186 12.42 -14.21 23.17
C LEU A 186 13.25 -13.17 23.94
N LEU A 187 14.36 -13.58 24.56
CA LEU A 187 15.26 -12.67 25.28
C LEU A 187 15.88 -11.61 24.37
N LEU A 188 16.27 -11.99 23.14
CA LEU A 188 16.77 -11.06 22.12
C LEU A 188 15.70 -10.04 21.70
N CYS A 189 14.44 -10.46 21.51
CA CYS A 189 13.34 -9.55 21.21
C CYS A 189 13.05 -8.57 22.36
N VAL A 190 13.09 -9.04 23.61
CA VAL A 190 12.87 -8.18 24.79
C VAL A 190 14.01 -7.17 24.95
N ALA A 191 15.26 -7.58 24.77
CA ALA A 191 16.42 -6.70 24.82
C ALA A 191 16.38 -5.66 23.69
N GLY A 192 16.03 -6.06 22.46
CA GLY A 192 15.89 -5.16 21.32
C GLY A 192 14.79 -4.11 21.52
N GLY A 193 13.65 -4.49 22.09
CA GLY A 193 12.56 -3.57 22.43
C GLY A 193 12.95 -2.53 23.48
N LEU A 194 13.72 -2.93 24.50
CA LEU A 194 14.23 -2.03 25.54
C LEU A 194 15.23 -1.01 24.99
N VAL A 195 16.12 -1.43 24.08
CA VAL A 195 17.09 -0.52 23.42
C VAL A 195 16.39 0.43 22.46
N ALA A 196 15.43 -0.07 21.66
CA ALA A 196 14.68 0.75 20.72
C ALA A 196 13.84 1.85 21.42
N CYS A 197 13.15 1.52 22.52
CA CYS A 197 12.41 2.51 23.31
C CYS A 197 13.32 3.53 24.06
N ARG A 198 14.63 3.27 24.18
CA ARG A 198 15.60 4.14 24.89
C ARG A 198 16.38 5.08 23.96
N VAL A 199 16.75 4.62 22.76
CA VAL A 199 17.68 5.34 21.85
C VAL A 199 16.94 6.15 20.78
N THR A 200 15.65 5.90 20.56
CA THR A 200 14.88 6.58 19.50
C THR A 200 13.79 7.50 20.06
N VAL A 201 13.33 8.46 19.24
CA VAL A 201 12.29 9.48 19.51
C VAL A 201 10.87 8.87 19.68
N LEU A 202 10.77 7.59 20.04
CA LEU A 202 9.52 6.83 20.26
C LEU A 202 8.99 6.90 21.70
N GLN A 203 9.57 7.75 22.56
CA GLN A 203 9.25 7.84 23.99
C GLN A 203 7.77 8.19 24.31
N GLN A 204 7.04 8.80 23.38
CA GLN A 204 5.65 9.25 23.62
C GLN A 204 4.56 8.28 23.13
N GLN A 205 4.92 7.09 22.63
CA GLN A 205 3.94 6.05 22.30
C GLN A 205 3.50 5.26 23.56
N PRO A 206 2.21 4.88 23.70
CA PRO A 206 1.66 4.25 24.91
C PRO A 206 2.29 2.88 25.26
N LEU A 207 2.91 2.22 24.28
CA LEU A 207 3.61 0.96 24.48
C LEU A 207 4.98 1.15 25.17
N CYS A 208 5.75 2.19 24.84
CA CYS A 208 7.06 2.43 25.45
C CYS A 208 6.97 3.00 26.87
N THR A 209 5.89 3.72 27.21
CA THR A 209 5.65 4.18 28.60
C THR A 209 5.39 3.02 29.54
N SER A 210 4.56 2.05 29.14
CA SER A 210 4.30 0.84 29.93
C SER A 210 5.56 0.00 30.14
N VAL A 211 6.38 -0.17 29.08
CA VAL A 211 7.64 -0.92 29.14
C VAL A 211 8.68 -0.21 30.02
N ASN A 212 8.81 1.12 29.91
CA ASN A 212 9.71 1.90 30.76
C ASN A 212 9.28 1.84 32.23
N THR A 213 7.99 1.92 32.56
CA THR A 213 7.51 1.81 33.95
C THR A 213 7.82 0.44 34.55
N ILE A 214 7.61 -0.64 33.79
CA ILE A 214 7.97 -2.01 34.24
C ILE A 214 9.49 -2.12 34.48
N TYR A 215 10.30 -1.57 33.58
CA TYR A 215 11.75 -1.53 33.74
C TYR A 215 12.19 -0.72 34.98
N TYR A 216 11.65 0.49 35.19
CA TYR A 216 11.99 1.31 36.35
C TYR A 216 11.57 0.63 37.66
N ASN A 217 10.39 -0.01 37.69
CA ASN A 217 9.94 -0.77 38.86
C ASN A 217 10.84 -1.99 39.13
N ALA A 218 11.27 -2.70 38.07
CA ALA A 218 12.21 -3.80 38.21
C ALA A 218 13.58 -3.33 38.71
N VAL A 219 14.14 -2.26 38.15
CA VAL A 219 15.43 -1.68 38.57
C VAL A 219 15.36 -1.11 40.00
N GLN A 220 14.27 -0.47 40.38
CA GLN A 220 14.05 -0.01 41.76
C GLN A 220 13.89 -1.18 42.74
N GLY A 221 13.23 -2.27 42.32
CA GLY A 221 13.17 -3.51 43.09
C GLY A 221 14.56 -4.15 43.29
N LEU A 222 15.37 -4.19 42.25
CA LEU A 222 16.75 -4.68 42.29
C LEU A 222 17.68 -3.80 43.15
N ARG A 223 17.48 -2.48 43.16
CA ARG A 223 18.23 -1.54 44.04
C ARG A 223 17.95 -1.69 45.52
N ARG A 224 16.80 -2.26 45.90
CA ARG A 224 16.44 -2.52 47.31
C ARG A 224 17.11 -3.79 47.87
N HIS A 225 17.68 -4.64 47.02
CA HIS A 225 18.50 -5.76 47.45
C HIS A 225 19.94 -5.29 47.72
N GLU A 226 20.38 -5.37 48.98
CA GLU A 226 21.69 -4.89 49.44
C GLU A 226 22.89 -5.49 48.68
N ILE A 227 22.71 -6.66 48.07
CA ILE A 227 23.77 -7.42 47.39
C ILE A 227 24.21 -6.76 46.06
N LEU A 228 23.36 -5.94 45.41
CA LEU A 228 23.64 -5.40 44.08
C LEU A 228 24.15 -3.95 44.07
N ARG A 229 24.34 -3.32 45.25
CA ARG A 229 24.89 -1.95 45.35
C ARG A 229 26.31 -1.84 44.80
N TRP A 230 27.12 -2.89 44.95
CA TRP A 230 28.53 -2.88 44.52
C TRP A 230 28.72 -2.95 43.00
N VAL A 231 27.79 -3.56 42.26
CA VAL A 231 27.95 -3.81 40.81
C VAL A 231 27.59 -2.58 39.96
N LEU A 232 26.72 -1.69 40.47
CA LEU A 232 26.25 -0.51 39.72
C LEU A 232 27.07 0.76 39.98
N GLN A 233 28.11 0.69 40.82
CA GLN A 233 28.87 1.86 41.27
C GLN A 233 30.24 1.98 40.58
N THR A 234 30.63 1.02 39.74
CA THR A 234 31.93 0.97 39.07
C THR A 234 32.05 1.78 37.78
N ASP A 235 31.01 2.48 37.32
CA ASP A 235 30.99 3.11 35.98
C ASP A 235 30.89 4.64 36.00
N SER A 236 31.25 5.31 37.11
CA SER A 236 31.19 6.77 37.22
C SER A 236 32.52 7.46 37.54
N GLN A 237 33.66 6.82 37.27
CA GLN A 237 34.99 7.44 37.35
C GLN A 237 35.91 6.87 36.25
N GLN A 238 35.71 7.32 35.01
CA GLN A 238 36.76 7.52 34.02
C GLN A 238 36.28 8.48 32.93
#